data_AF-A0A9E5JXW7-F1
#
_entry.id   AF-A0A9E5JXW7-F1
#
_cell.length_a   1.000
_cell.length_b   1.000
_cell.length_c   1.000
_cell.angle_alpha   90.00
_cell.angle_beta   90.00
_cell.angle_gamma   90.00
#
_symmetry.space_group_name_H-M   'P 1'
#
loop_
_entity.id
_entity.type
_entity.pdbx_description
1 polymer ?
#
loop_
_entity_poly.entity_id
_entity_poly.type
_entity_poly.pdbx_seq_one_letter_code
_entity_poly.pdbx_strand_id
1 'polypeptide(L)'
;MKRVDCGFSLVELLVVISIIGLLAGLSSVAVSRAMESGKRAKAKGEASALVSAVKAYKQEYGRFPGDLTQSNFYDDTFKDLVSVLSGDSTNTLSGSQPANPKGVRFFEGAKGSTNGLPDPWGNQYRVWVDTGETGTITYT
;
A
#
# COMPACT_ATOMS: atom_id res chain seq x y z
N MET A 1 18.62 27.35 60.22
CA MET A 1 19.11 26.95 58.89
C MET A 1 18.29 27.69 57.84
N LYS A 2 18.85 28.70 57.16
CA LYS A 2 18.17 29.42 56.08
C LYS A 2 18.22 28.55 54.83
N ARG A 3 17.05 28.17 54.30
CA ARG A 3 16.95 27.50 52.99
C ARG A 3 17.26 28.56 51.91
N VAL A 4 18.13 28.23 50.99
CA VAL A 4 18.42 29.05 49.81
C VAL A 4 17.45 28.59 48.73
N ASP A 5 16.47 29.43 48.39
CA ASP A 5 15.57 29.17 47.28
C ASP A 5 16.27 29.57 45.97
N CYS A 6 16.73 28.58 45.20
CA CYS A 6 17.25 28.78 43.86
C CYS A 6 16.06 28.95 42.89
N GLY A 7 15.69 30.20 42.62
CA GLY A 7 14.71 30.53 41.58
C GLY A 7 15.33 30.44 40.18
N PHE A 8 14.54 30.00 39.20
CA PHE A 8 14.92 30.02 37.78
C PHE A 8 14.92 31.46 37.27
N SER A 9 15.95 31.87 36.54
CA SER A 9 15.94 33.20 35.91
C SER A 9 15.08 33.19 34.63
N LEU A 10 14.49 34.34 34.32
CA LEU A 10 13.74 34.53 33.08
C LEU A 10 14.62 34.33 31.84
N VAL A 11 15.90 34.65 31.94
CA VAL A 11 16.88 34.47 30.84
C VAL A 11 17.14 32.99 30.60
N GLU A 12 17.28 32.19 31.66
CA GLU A 12 17.45 30.73 31.53
C GLU A 12 16.22 30.10 30.87
N LEU A 13 15.01 30.50 31.26
CA LEU A 13 13.80 30.00 30.62
C LEU A 13 13.70 30.43 29.14
N LEU A 14 14.11 31.66 28.81
CA LEU A 14 14.09 32.19 27.46
C LEU A 14 15.06 31.46 26.52
N VAL A 15 16.27 31.16 26.99
CA VAL A 15 17.25 30.38 26.20
C VAL A 15 16.70 28.97 25.93
N VAL A 16 16.08 28.32 26.91
CA VAL A 16 15.54 26.96 26.76
C VAL A 16 14.45 26.91 25.68
N ILE A 17 13.45 27.80 25.74
CA ILE A 17 12.38 27.81 24.73
C ILE A 17 12.90 28.19 23.34
N SER A 18 13.94 29.02 23.27
CA SER A 18 14.58 29.38 21.98
C SER A 18 15.27 28.18 21.32
N ILE A 19 15.97 27.35 22.10
CA ILE A 19 16.62 26.13 21.62
C ILE A 19 15.56 25.10 21.21
N ILE A 20 14.50 24.93 22.01
CA ILE A 20 13.38 24.02 21.67
C ILE A 20 12.71 24.47 20.37
N GLY A 21 12.45 25.77 20.20
CA GLY A 21 11.86 26.32 18.97
C GLY A 21 12.73 26.08 17.74
N LEU A 22 14.04 26.26 17.87
CA LEU A 22 15.00 25.99 16.79
C LEU A 22 15.02 24.50 16.40
N LEU A 23 15.12 23.61 17.40
CA LEU A 23 15.13 22.15 17.16
C LEU A 23 13.80 21.65 16.59
N ALA A 24 12.67 22.18 17.08
CA ALA A 24 11.34 21.86 16.58
C ALA A 24 11.16 22.28 15.11
N GLY A 25 11.65 23.46 14.74
CA GLY A 25 11.63 23.95 13.36
C GLY A 25 12.38 23.03 12.39
N LEU A 26 13.58 22.58 12.76
CA LEU A 26 14.38 21.65 11.95
C LEU A 26 13.75 20.25 11.89
N SER A 27 13.14 19.79 12.98
CA SER A 27 12.57 18.45 13.09
C SER A 27 11.31 18.27 12.22
N SER A 28 10.51 19.32 12.05
CA SER A 28 9.24 19.26 11.31
C SER A 28 9.43 18.75 9.87
N VAL A 29 10.43 19.25 9.13
CA VAL A 29 10.69 18.84 7.73
C VAL A 29 11.24 17.42 7.64
N ALA A 30 12.07 17.01 8.60
CA ALA A 30 12.67 15.68 8.62
C ALA A 30 11.61 14.58 8.81
N VAL A 31 10.62 14.82 9.69
CA VAL A 31 9.53 13.88 9.97
C VAL A 31 8.66 13.66 8.73
N SER A 32 8.30 14.72 7.99
CA SER A 32 7.52 14.58 6.74
C SER A 32 8.21 13.70 5.70
N ARG A 33 9.54 13.87 5.53
CA ARG A 33 10.33 13.06 4.58
C ARG A 33 10.45 11.61 5.04
N ALA A 34 10.63 11.37 6.33
CA ALA A 34 10.72 10.03 6.89
C ALA A 34 9.39 9.27 6.73
N MET A 35 8.25 9.92 7.00
CA MET A 35 6.93 9.33 6.78
C MET A 35 6.71 8.96 5.31
N GLU A 36 7.05 9.84 4.37
CA GLU A 36 6.93 9.58 2.94
C GLU A 36 7.83 8.41 2.49
N SER A 37 9.06 8.33 3.01
CA SER A 37 9.95 7.18 2.76
C SER A 37 9.36 5.87 3.31
N GLY A 38 8.76 5.90 4.51
CA GLY A 38 8.09 4.75 5.10
C GLY A 38 6.88 4.27 4.29
N LYS A 39 6.08 5.22 3.80
CA LYS A 39 4.97 4.97 2.87
C LYS A 39 5.47 4.27 1.60
N ARG A 40 6.51 4.80 0.95
CA ARG A 40 7.10 4.16 -0.25
C ARG A 40 7.63 2.75 0.01
N ALA A 41 8.29 2.54 1.16
CA ALA A 41 8.79 1.22 1.53
C ALA A 41 7.66 0.21 1.74
N LYS A 42 6.59 0.62 2.43
CA LYS A 42 5.38 -0.19 2.60
C LYS A 42 4.77 -0.54 1.24
N ALA A 43 4.60 0.46 0.37
CA ALA A 43 4.01 0.25 -0.95
C ALA A 43 4.82 -0.70 -1.83
N LYS A 44 6.15 -0.61 -1.77
CA LYS A 44 7.05 -1.53 -2.47
C LYS A 44 6.92 -2.97 -1.96
N GLY A 45 6.77 -3.16 -0.65
CA GLY A 45 6.57 -4.48 -0.05
C GLY A 45 5.25 -5.11 -0.47
N GLU A 46 4.17 -4.33 -0.42
CA GLU A 46 2.83 -4.74 -0.87
C GLU A 46 2.82 -5.11 -2.37
N ALA A 47 3.41 -4.27 -3.23
CA ALA A 47 3.53 -4.55 -4.66
C ALA A 47 4.31 -5.84 -4.93
N SER A 48 5.42 -6.08 -4.22
CA SER A 48 6.19 -7.32 -4.37
C SER A 48 5.39 -8.57 -3.96
N ALA A 49 4.60 -8.47 -2.88
CA ALA A 49 3.75 -9.55 -2.43
C ALA A 49 2.63 -9.84 -3.45
N LEU A 50 2.03 -8.80 -4.04
CA LEU A 50 1.04 -8.94 -5.12
C LEU A 50 1.63 -9.61 -6.36
N VAL A 51 2.82 -9.21 -6.81
CA VAL A 51 3.50 -9.83 -7.97
C VAL A 51 3.74 -11.32 -7.73
N SER A 52 4.20 -11.70 -6.53
CA SER A 52 4.38 -13.11 -6.17
C SER A 52 3.06 -13.88 -6.14
N ALA A 53 1.99 -13.28 -5.61
CA ALA A 53 0.67 -13.88 -5.59
C ALA A 53 0.10 -14.11 -7.00
N VAL A 54 0.25 -13.12 -7.90
CA VAL A 54 -0.17 -13.22 -9.31
C VAL A 54 0.61 -14.31 -10.04
N LYS A 55 1.92 -14.42 -9.81
CA LYS A 55 2.75 -15.48 -10.38
C LYS A 55 2.33 -16.87 -9.89
N ALA A 56 2.06 -17.00 -8.59
CA ALA A 56 1.57 -18.25 -8.00
C ALA A 56 0.19 -18.64 -8.57
N TYR A 57 -0.70 -17.67 -8.76
CA TYR A 57 -1.97 -17.90 -9.43
C TYR A 57 -1.77 -18.40 -10.88
N LYS A 58 -0.88 -17.77 -11.67
CA LYS A 58 -0.55 -18.23 -13.03
C LYS A 58 0.00 -19.65 -13.02
N GLN A 59 0.83 -20.01 -12.04
CA GLN A 59 1.36 -21.37 -11.92
C GLN A 59 0.27 -22.41 -11.63
N GLU A 60 -0.72 -22.06 -10.81
CA GLU A 60 -1.79 -22.98 -10.42
C GLU A 60 -2.88 -23.14 -11.50
N TYR A 61 -3.20 -22.06 -12.21
CA TYR A 61 -4.32 -22.00 -13.15
C TYR A 61 -3.94 -21.85 -14.62
N GLY A 62 -2.65 -21.66 -14.93
CA GLY A 62 -2.15 -21.49 -16.30
C GLY A 62 -2.53 -20.17 -16.97
N ARG A 63 -3.26 -19.29 -16.28
CA ARG A 63 -3.74 -18.00 -16.78
C ARG A 63 -3.50 -16.92 -15.73
N PHE A 64 -3.41 -15.66 -16.16
CA PHE A 64 -3.36 -14.54 -15.22
C PHE A 64 -4.74 -14.30 -14.57
N PRO A 65 -4.78 -13.84 -13.31
CA PRO A 65 -6.02 -13.45 -12.67
C PRO A 65 -6.54 -12.20 -13.38
N GLY A 66 -7.62 -12.38 -14.14
CA GLY A 66 -8.15 -11.36 -15.04
C GLY A 66 -7.68 -11.60 -16.47
N ASP A 67 -8.53 -12.24 -17.27
CA ASP A 67 -8.51 -12.10 -18.72
C ASP A 67 -9.05 -10.69 -19.04
N LEU A 68 -8.29 -9.66 -18.66
CA LEU A 68 -8.64 -8.23 -18.74
C LEU A 68 -8.49 -7.72 -20.17
N THR A 69 -8.99 -8.49 -21.14
CA THR A 69 -8.75 -8.24 -22.55
C THR A 69 -9.28 -6.89 -23.00
N GLN A 70 -10.36 -6.37 -22.44
CA GLN A 70 -10.86 -5.03 -22.80
C GLN A 70 -11.74 -4.45 -21.69
N SER A 71 -11.28 -3.45 -20.96
CA SER A 71 -12.08 -2.26 -20.65
C SER A 71 -11.29 -1.29 -19.78
N ASN A 72 -11.45 -0.01 -20.11
CA ASN A 72 -10.84 1.14 -19.45
C ASN A 72 -10.87 1.00 -17.91
N PHE A 73 -9.68 1.01 -17.31
CA PHE A 73 -9.45 0.70 -15.90
C PHE A 73 -10.04 1.76 -14.96
N TYR A 74 -11.10 1.39 -14.24
CA TYR A 74 -11.60 2.09 -13.07
C TYR A 74 -11.09 1.42 -11.77
N ASP A 75 -11.18 2.13 -10.65
CA ASP A 75 -10.75 1.76 -9.29
C ASP A 75 -11.25 0.38 -8.82
N ASP A 76 -12.28 -0.19 -9.44
CA ASP A 76 -12.84 -1.49 -9.06
C ASP A 76 -12.08 -2.70 -9.64
N THR A 77 -11.29 -2.53 -10.72
CA THR A 77 -10.53 -3.64 -11.34
C THR A 77 -9.45 -4.19 -10.40
N PHE A 78 -8.84 -3.32 -9.58
CA PHE A 78 -7.85 -3.76 -8.60
C PHE A 78 -8.51 -4.43 -7.38
N LYS A 79 -9.64 -3.92 -6.89
CA LYS A 79 -10.45 -4.60 -5.86
C LYS A 79 -10.80 -6.03 -6.29
N ASP A 80 -11.18 -6.19 -7.55
CA ASP A 80 -11.53 -7.47 -8.14
C ASP A 80 -10.34 -8.45 -8.15
N LEU A 81 -9.19 -8.03 -8.71
CA LEU A 81 -7.94 -8.79 -8.67
C LEU A 81 -7.59 -9.26 -7.25
N VAL A 82 -7.66 -8.33 -6.30
CA VAL A 82 -7.31 -8.57 -4.91
C VAL A 82 -8.26 -9.59 -4.27
N SER A 83 -9.55 -9.53 -4.58
CA SER A 83 -10.54 -10.51 -4.10
C SER A 83 -10.26 -11.93 -4.63
N VAL A 84 -9.91 -12.05 -5.92
CA VAL A 84 -9.56 -13.33 -6.55
C VAL A 84 -8.30 -13.94 -5.94
N LEU A 85 -7.29 -13.11 -5.68
CA LEU A 85 -6.04 -13.54 -5.02
C LEU A 85 -6.25 -13.87 -3.53
N SER A 86 -7.27 -13.29 -2.89
CA SER A 86 -7.59 -13.53 -1.48
C SER A 86 -8.25 -14.89 -1.20
N GLY A 87 -8.58 -15.63 -2.26
CA GLY A 87 -9.22 -16.95 -2.16
C GLY A 87 -10.74 -16.91 -2.18
N ASP A 88 -11.35 -15.78 -2.54
CA ASP A 88 -12.80 -15.69 -2.66
C ASP A 88 -13.28 -16.49 -3.88
N SER A 89 -14.02 -17.56 -3.62
CA SER A 89 -14.59 -18.45 -4.64
C SER A 89 -15.95 -17.99 -5.16
N THR A 90 -16.49 -16.87 -4.65
CA THR A 90 -17.77 -16.30 -5.10
C THR A 90 -17.61 -15.28 -6.22
N ASN A 91 -16.39 -14.77 -6.43
CA ASN A 91 -16.13 -13.79 -7.47
C ASN A 91 -16.08 -14.45 -8.86
N THR A 92 -16.96 -13.98 -9.75
CA THR A 92 -17.05 -14.37 -11.15
C THR A 92 -16.63 -13.21 -12.04
N LEU A 93 -15.32 -13.00 -12.19
CA LEU A 93 -14.76 -12.15 -13.24
C LEU A 93 -15.35 -12.59 -14.58
N SER A 94 -16.20 -11.75 -15.17
CA SER A 94 -16.87 -11.99 -16.45
C SER A 94 -17.80 -13.22 -16.49
N GLY A 95 -18.54 -13.45 -15.39
CA GLY A 95 -19.83 -14.14 -15.41
C GLY A 95 -19.86 -15.49 -16.14
N SER A 96 -19.34 -16.55 -15.50
CA SER A 96 -19.87 -17.93 -15.57
C SER A 96 -19.06 -18.95 -14.76
N GLN A 97 -17.79 -18.69 -14.44
CA GLN A 97 -17.01 -19.54 -13.54
C GLN A 97 -16.26 -18.72 -12.48
N PRO A 98 -16.10 -19.24 -11.25
CA PRO A 98 -15.29 -18.59 -10.24
C PRO A 98 -13.90 -18.30 -10.78
N ALA A 99 -13.41 -17.08 -10.62
CA ALA A 99 -12.05 -16.74 -11.01
C ALA A 99 -11.02 -17.58 -10.23
N ASN A 100 -11.36 -18.00 -9.00
CA ASN A 100 -10.55 -18.89 -8.18
C ASN A 100 -11.38 -20.13 -7.76
N PRO A 101 -11.54 -21.12 -8.65
CA PRO A 101 -12.44 -22.25 -8.39
C PRO A 101 -11.91 -23.20 -7.29
N LYS A 102 -10.60 -23.21 -7.02
CA LYS A 102 -10.01 -23.99 -5.91
C LYS A 102 -9.98 -23.22 -4.59
N GLY A 103 -10.39 -21.95 -4.55
CA GLY A 103 -10.38 -21.12 -3.32
C GLY A 103 -8.98 -20.95 -2.71
N VAL A 104 -7.92 -21.09 -3.51
CA VAL A 104 -6.53 -21.03 -3.02
C VAL A 104 -6.19 -19.58 -2.67
N ARG A 105 -5.68 -19.35 -1.46
CA ARG A 105 -5.27 -18.02 -1.01
C ARG A 105 -3.84 -17.76 -1.50
N PHE A 106 -3.68 -16.80 -2.40
CA PHE A 106 -2.38 -16.38 -2.92
C PHE A 106 -1.90 -15.09 -2.25
N PHE A 107 -2.81 -14.27 -1.71
CA PHE A 107 -2.49 -13.00 -1.08
C PHE A 107 -3.31 -12.77 0.19
N GLU A 108 -2.62 -12.57 1.32
CA GLU A 108 -3.27 -12.37 2.63
C GLU A 108 -3.56 -10.89 2.94
N GLY A 109 -2.88 -9.94 2.26
CA GLY A 109 -3.02 -8.50 2.51
C GLY A 109 -4.40 -7.91 2.18
N ALA A 110 -5.29 -8.71 1.60
CA ALA A 110 -6.62 -8.33 1.14
C ALA A 110 -7.76 -8.66 2.12
N LYS A 111 -7.46 -9.41 3.18
CA LYS A 111 -8.48 -10.10 3.95
C LYS A 111 -9.48 -9.12 4.59
N GLY A 112 -10.72 -9.18 4.11
CA GLY A 112 -11.87 -8.49 4.70
C GLY A 112 -12.06 -7.02 4.30
N SER A 113 -11.30 -6.52 3.32
CA SER A 113 -11.53 -5.16 2.81
C SER A 113 -12.45 -5.19 1.60
N THR A 114 -13.69 -4.76 1.77
CA THR A 114 -14.65 -4.48 0.68
C THR A 114 -14.13 -3.44 -0.31
N ASN A 115 -13.03 -2.75 0.03
CA ASN A 115 -12.42 -1.66 -0.73
C ASN A 115 -11.04 -2.02 -1.33
N GLY A 116 -10.64 -3.29 -1.33
CA GLY A 116 -9.34 -3.72 -1.87
C GLY A 116 -8.15 -3.39 -0.95
N LEU A 117 -6.94 -3.31 -1.52
CA LEU A 117 -5.70 -2.95 -0.82
C LEU A 117 -5.35 -1.47 -1.12
N PRO A 118 -5.75 -0.50 -0.27
CA PRO A 118 -5.39 0.89 -0.48
C PRO A 118 -3.89 1.11 -0.25
N ASP A 119 -3.29 1.93 -1.09
CA ASP A 119 -1.93 2.41 -0.96
C ASP A 119 -1.77 3.33 0.27
N PRO A 120 -0.53 3.62 0.69
CA PRO A 120 -0.27 4.51 1.83
C PRO A 120 -0.69 5.98 1.65
N TRP A 121 -1.24 6.33 0.48
CA TRP A 121 -1.80 7.64 0.14
C TRP A 121 -3.34 7.62 0.03
N GLY A 122 -3.98 6.45 0.20
CA GLY A 122 -5.43 6.27 0.22
C GLY A 122 -6.07 5.94 -1.14
N ASN A 123 -5.28 5.80 -2.21
CA ASN A 123 -5.76 5.36 -3.52
C ASN A 123 -5.52 3.86 -3.70
N GLN A 124 -6.14 3.22 -4.68
CA GLN A 124 -5.79 1.84 -5.00
C GLN A 124 -4.55 1.73 -5.88
N TYR A 125 -3.85 0.60 -5.76
CA TYR A 125 -2.81 0.25 -6.72
C TYR A 125 -3.39 0.07 -8.10
N ARG A 126 -2.68 0.57 -9.11
CA ARG A 126 -2.95 0.25 -10.51
C ARG A 126 -1.98 -0.83 -10.96
N VAL A 127 -2.53 -1.89 -11.55
CA VAL A 127 -1.76 -3.04 -12.02
C VAL A 127 -2.00 -3.20 -13.51
N TRP A 128 -0.93 -3.44 -14.25
CA TRP A 128 -0.97 -3.87 -15.65
C TRP A 128 -0.22 -5.18 -15.76
N VAL A 129 -0.77 -6.09 -16.55
CA VAL A 129 -0.18 -7.38 -16.83
C VAL A 129 -0.01 -7.46 -18.34
N ASP A 130 1.20 -7.77 -18.78
CA ASP A 130 1.45 -8.13 -20.18
C ASP A 130 0.94 -9.56 -20.41
N THR A 131 -0.32 -9.64 -20.84
CA THR A 131 -0.98 -10.92 -21.14
C THR A 131 -0.49 -11.54 -22.44
N GLY A 132 0.15 -10.75 -23.31
CA GLY A 132 0.69 -11.21 -24.59
C GLY A 132 2.14 -11.68 -24.54
N GLU A 133 2.80 -11.62 -23.37
CA GLU A 133 4.22 -11.94 -23.19
C GLU A 133 5.14 -11.19 -24.17
N THR A 134 4.71 -10.01 -24.61
CA THR A 134 5.41 -9.19 -25.61
C THR A 134 6.58 -8.39 -25.03
N GLY A 135 6.71 -8.37 -23.71
CA GLY A 135 7.69 -7.59 -22.97
C GLY A 135 7.37 -6.10 -22.90
N THR A 136 6.20 -5.67 -23.39
CA THR A 136 5.81 -4.25 -23.46
C THR A 136 4.43 -4.04 -22.85
N ILE A 137 4.30 -3.03 -21.99
CA ILE A 137 3.01 -2.56 -21.50
C ILE A 137 2.60 -1.39 -22.40
N THR A 138 1.70 -1.64 -23.35
CA THR A 138 1.19 -0.58 -24.24
C THR A 138 0.14 0.24 -23.50
N TYR A 139 0.46 1.50 -23.21
CA TYR A 139 -0.52 2.49 -22.76
C TYR A 139 -1.32 2.95 -23.98
N THR A 140 -2.60 2.59 -24.07
CA THR A 140 -3.54 3.24 -24.99
C THR A 140 -4.54 4.03 -24.17
#